data_AF-A0A4Z2G397-F1
#
_entry.id   AF-A0A4Z2G397-F1
#
_cell.length_a   1.000
_cell.length_b   1.000
_cell.length_c   1.000
_cell.angle_alpha   90.00
_cell.angle_beta   90.00
_cell.angle_gamma   90.00
#
_symmetry.space_group_name_H-M   'P 1'
#
loop_
_entity.id
_entity.type
_entity.pdbx_description
1 polymer ?
#
loop_
_entity_poly.entity_id
_entity_poly.type
_entity_poly.pdbx_seq_one_letter_code
_entity_poly.pdbx_strand_id
1 'polypeptide(L)'
;MSESAAPESAPRVAAMIKSLSVSSEGSLPPLEDDADSVCSDELLGSQSRSWLADLLKGGDVMPENGDVSTVGRDGLFVDYHFPLGELEMQAGVKWKRPKELTSSPQFIIDGATRLDVRQGKLNDCWLLSAIASLSMHRFLLNKVMPEGQSFQDGYKGCFIFWFWQYGQWEEVRIDDLLPTQENSLIYLSSPERHEFWSSLLEKAYAKLKGGYRALDMGFPHEAMVDMTGGVAEVLQISSLPRDLPAFFRHLLAKGALINCANCQGPLEQRNELGIMFRHAYALTAVEEVNKDAD
;
A
#
# COMPACT_ATOMS: atom_id res chain seq x y z
N MET A 1 30.76 50.41 -61.10
CA MET A 1 30.07 49.26 -60.49
C MET A 1 31.19 48.40 -59.89
N SER A 2 31.80 48.89 -58.81
CA SER A 2 31.51 48.56 -57.40
C SER A 2 32.28 47.31 -56.94
N GLU A 3 33.52 47.52 -56.51
CA GLU A 3 34.23 46.70 -55.53
C GLU A 3 33.58 46.89 -54.14
N SER A 4 33.44 45.82 -53.36
CA SER A 4 33.26 45.92 -51.91
C SER A 4 33.88 44.73 -51.19
N ALA A 5 34.66 45.06 -50.17
CA ALA A 5 35.51 44.21 -49.37
C ALA A 5 34.76 43.19 -48.49
N ALA A 6 35.50 42.15 -48.09
CA ALA A 6 35.18 41.25 -46.99
C ALA A 6 35.31 41.95 -45.62
N PRO A 7 34.70 41.38 -44.57
CA PRO A 7 35.25 41.53 -43.22
C PRO A 7 35.49 40.19 -42.51
N GLU A 8 36.39 40.30 -41.54
CA GLU A 8 37.07 39.28 -40.75
C GLU A 8 36.21 38.48 -39.77
N SER A 9 36.72 37.28 -39.48
CA SER A 9 36.36 36.38 -38.40
C SER A 9 36.74 36.91 -37.01
N ALA A 10 35.85 36.74 -36.02
CA ALA A 10 36.19 36.79 -34.60
C ALA A 10 35.67 35.51 -33.88
N PRO A 11 36.49 34.84 -33.06
CA PRO A 11 36.11 33.61 -32.36
C PRO A 11 35.43 33.90 -31.02
N ARG A 12 34.40 33.11 -30.67
CA ARG A 12 33.85 33.11 -29.31
C ARG A 12 34.66 32.19 -28.39
N VAL A 13 35.38 32.87 -27.51
CA VAL A 13 36.05 32.48 -26.27
C VAL A 13 35.60 31.15 -25.67
N ALA A 14 36.53 30.18 -25.67
CA ALA A 14 36.63 29.15 -24.64
C ALA A 14 37.49 29.73 -23.50
N ALA A 15 36.98 29.70 -22.26
CA ALA A 15 37.76 30.00 -21.07
C ALA A 15 37.81 28.74 -20.19
N MET A 16 39.04 28.36 -19.91
CA MET A 16 39.48 27.18 -19.18
C MET A 16 39.87 27.55 -17.74
N ILE A 17 39.57 26.63 -16.82
CA ILE A 17 40.40 26.19 -15.67
C ILE A 17 40.50 27.09 -14.43
N LYS A 18 40.15 26.51 -13.27
CA LYS A 18 41.13 26.22 -12.20
C LYS A 18 40.66 25.14 -11.23
N SER A 19 41.51 24.11 -11.16
CA SER A 19 41.57 23.02 -10.19
C SER A 19 41.93 23.51 -8.79
N LEU A 20 41.39 22.85 -7.77
CA LEU A 20 42.05 22.65 -6.47
C LEU A 20 41.72 21.26 -5.94
N SER A 21 42.70 20.68 -5.26
CA SER A 21 42.96 19.26 -5.02
C SER A 21 42.52 18.77 -3.63
N VAL A 22 42.02 17.52 -3.60
CA VAL A 22 42.17 16.44 -2.59
C VAL A 22 41.94 16.76 -1.10
N SER A 23 40.88 16.18 -0.54
CA SER A 23 40.96 15.31 0.65
C SER A 23 39.69 14.46 0.80
N SER A 24 39.88 13.20 1.20
CA SER A 24 38.89 12.16 1.43
C SER A 24 37.81 12.52 2.45
N GLU A 25 36.55 12.29 2.11
CA GLU A 25 35.55 11.58 2.91
C GLU A 25 34.26 11.44 2.09
N GLY A 26 33.59 10.29 2.21
CA GLY A 26 32.43 9.93 1.39
C GLY A 26 31.25 10.87 1.66
N SER A 27 30.91 11.68 0.67
CA SER A 27 29.76 12.58 0.72
C SER A 27 28.77 12.21 -0.39
N LEU A 28 27.51 12.07 0.00
CA LEU A 28 26.35 11.95 -0.89
C LEU A 28 26.38 13.09 -1.94
N PRO A 29 25.92 12.85 -3.18
CA PRO A 29 25.84 13.91 -4.18
C PRO A 29 24.90 15.03 -3.72
N PRO A 30 25.14 16.30 -4.09
CA PRO A 30 24.32 17.43 -3.67
C PRO A 30 22.92 17.30 -4.28
N LEU A 31 21.90 17.61 -3.49
CA LEU A 31 20.56 17.90 -3.99
C LEU A 31 20.65 19.21 -4.78
N GLU A 32 20.56 19.13 -6.10
CA GLU A 32 20.24 20.30 -6.91
C GLU A 32 18.78 20.68 -6.60
N ASP A 33 18.59 21.95 -6.21
CA ASP A 33 17.30 22.59 -5.94
C ASP A 33 16.47 22.64 -7.23
N ASP A 34 15.77 21.54 -7.56
CA ASP A 34 14.58 21.60 -8.40
C ASP A 34 13.40 21.98 -7.50
N ALA A 35 13.31 23.30 -7.27
CA ALA A 35 12.15 23.97 -6.72
C ALA A 35 10.97 23.88 -7.70
N ASP A 36 10.41 22.68 -7.85
CA ASP A 36 9.05 22.41 -8.38
C ASP A 36 8.53 21.00 -7.97
N SER A 37 9.15 20.33 -6.98
CA SER A 37 8.60 19.10 -6.39
C SER A 37 7.47 19.40 -5.41
N VAL A 38 6.41 20.04 -5.91
CA VAL A 38 5.10 19.95 -5.27
C VAL A 38 4.55 18.59 -5.68
N CYS A 39 4.90 17.55 -4.92
CA CYS A 39 4.14 16.30 -4.94
C CYS A 39 2.74 16.66 -4.44
N SER A 40 1.88 17.04 -5.39
CA SER A 40 0.54 17.49 -5.10
C SER A 40 -0.25 16.24 -4.74
N ASP A 41 -0.29 15.93 -3.44
CA ASP A 41 -1.30 15.07 -2.80
C ASP A 41 -2.73 15.39 -3.30
N GLU A 42 -2.94 16.61 -3.80
CA GLU A 42 -4.18 17.08 -4.40
C GLU A 42 -4.49 16.57 -5.81
N LEU A 43 -3.50 16.09 -6.59
CA LEU A 43 -3.72 15.74 -8.00
C LEU A 43 -4.22 14.31 -8.22
N LEU A 44 -4.18 13.45 -7.20
CA LEU A 44 -4.64 12.05 -7.26
C LEU A 44 -5.61 11.64 -6.13
N GLY A 45 -6.18 12.60 -5.39
CA GLY A 45 -7.43 12.38 -4.67
C GLY A 45 -7.35 11.48 -3.43
N SER A 46 -6.39 11.71 -2.53
CA SER A 46 -6.44 11.10 -1.19
C SER A 46 -7.67 11.63 -0.42
N GLN A 47 -8.80 10.92 -0.53
CA GLN A 47 -10.00 11.16 0.28
C GLN A 47 -9.84 10.65 1.73
N SER A 48 -8.69 10.06 2.05
CA SER A 48 -8.30 9.53 3.36
C SER A 48 -8.40 10.53 4.52
N ARG A 49 -8.66 11.82 4.24
CA ARG A 49 -8.68 12.92 5.21
C ARG A 49 -10.09 13.42 5.59
N SER A 50 -11.16 13.04 4.89
CA SER A 50 -12.49 13.59 5.18
C SER A 50 -13.06 13.09 6.51
N TRP A 51 -12.92 11.79 6.80
CA TRP A 51 -13.46 11.18 8.02
C TRP A 51 -12.80 11.74 9.29
N LEU A 52 -11.50 12.03 9.26
CA LEU A 52 -10.78 12.69 10.35
C LEU A 52 -11.16 14.15 10.50
N ALA A 53 -11.41 14.86 9.40
CA ALA A 53 -11.93 16.21 9.46
C ALA A 53 -13.33 16.24 10.10
N ASP A 54 -14.15 15.22 9.87
CA ASP A 54 -15.46 15.06 10.51
C ASP A 54 -15.32 14.65 11.99
N LEU A 55 -14.36 13.79 12.33
CA LEU A 55 -14.03 13.40 13.72
C LEU A 55 -13.49 14.59 14.54
N LEU A 56 -12.70 15.47 13.93
CA LEU A 56 -12.10 16.64 14.59
C LEU A 56 -13.05 17.85 14.62
N LYS A 57 -14.04 17.92 13.72
CA LYS A 57 -15.08 18.96 13.71
C LYS A 57 -16.31 18.58 14.55
N GLY A 58 -16.57 17.28 14.70
CA GLY A 58 -17.62 16.75 15.56
C GLY A 58 -17.12 16.59 16.99
N GLY A 59 -17.31 17.62 17.81
CA GLY A 59 -17.27 17.49 19.27
C GLY A 59 -18.46 16.71 19.82
N ASP A 60 -18.81 15.58 19.20
CA ASP A 60 -19.87 14.71 19.67
C ASP A 60 -19.30 13.75 20.70
N VAL A 61 -19.74 14.00 21.92
CA VAL A 61 -19.63 13.13 23.08
C VAL A 61 -19.92 11.70 22.64
N MET A 62 -18.92 10.82 22.79
CA MET A 62 -19.14 9.37 22.80
C MET A 62 -20.36 9.09 23.68
N PRO A 63 -21.43 8.45 23.19
CA PRO A 63 -22.53 8.13 24.06
C PRO A 63 -22.02 7.15 25.11
N GLU A 64 -21.86 7.65 26.34
CA GLU A 64 -21.77 6.80 27.52
C GLU A 64 -23.02 5.91 27.55
N ASN A 65 -22.80 4.61 27.54
CA ASN A 65 -23.77 3.58 27.90
C ASN A 65 -25.09 3.57 27.12
N GLY A 66 -25.05 2.96 25.93
CA GLY A 66 -26.22 2.40 25.27
C GLY A 66 -25.79 1.18 24.47
N ASP A 67 -25.96 -0.01 25.06
CA ASP A 67 -25.60 -1.32 24.51
C ASP A 67 -26.43 -1.58 23.22
N VAL A 68 -26.02 -1.00 22.09
CA VAL A 68 -26.42 -1.49 20.78
C VAL A 68 -25.83 -2.89 20.74
N SER A 69 -26.68 -3.90 20.96
CA SER A 69 -26.30 -5.31 20.92
C SER A 69 -25.43 -5.56 19.69
N THR A 70 -24.10 -5.59 19.87
CA THR A 70 -23.12 -5.83 18.79
C THR A 70 -23.12 -7.30 18.38
N VAL A 71 -24.20 -8.00 18.69
CA VAL A 71 -24.41 -9.43 18.53
C VAL A 71 -25.63 -9.58 17.65
N GLY A 72 -25.42 -10.19 16.48
CA GLY A 72 -26.46 -10.52 15.53
C GLY A 72 -27.39 -11.62 16.06
N ARG A 73 -28.43 -11.92 15.29
CA ARG A 73 -29.43 -12.96 15.64
C ARG A 73 -28.82 -14.35 15.78
N ASP A 74 -27.68 -14.57 15.13
CA ASP A 74 -26.89 -15.80 15.15
C ASP A 74 -25.94 -15.88 16.36
N GLY A 75 -25.92 -14.87 17.23
CA GLY A 75 -25.01 -14.82 18.38
C GLY A 75 -23.58 -14.39 18.01
N LEU A 76 -23.35 -14.00 16.74
CA LEU A 76 -22.03 -13.57 16.26
C LEU A 76 -21.93 -12.05 16.25
N PHE A 77 -20.72 -11.53 16.38
CA PHE A 77 -20.45 -10.12 16.31
C PHE A 77 -20.90 -9.53 14.97
N VAL A 78 -21.55 -8.37 15.03
CA VAL A 78 -21.95 -7.57 13.89
C VAL A 78 -21.55 -6.12 14.18
N ASP A 79 -20.79 -5.56 13.25
CA ASP A 79 -20.34 -4.19 13.30
C ASP A 79 -21.35 -3.26 12.64
N TYR A 80 -22.31 -2.75 13.42
CA TYR A 80 -23.33 -1.84 12.90
C TYR A 80 -22.78 -0.46 12.49
N HIS A 81 -21.50 -0.19 12.78
CA HIS A 81 -20.81 1.01 12.33
C HIS A 81 -20.04 0.77 11.02
N PHE A 82 -20.01 -0.45 10.46
CA PHE A 82 -19.35 -0.71 9.19
C PHE A 82 -19.95 -1.90 8.43
N PRO A 83 -20.40 -1.72 7.17
CA PRO A 83 -20.30 -0.50 6.36
C PRO A 83 -21.31 0.58 6.77
N LEU A 84 -20.96 1.87 6.66
CA LEU A 84 -21.88 2.99 6.93
C LEU A 84 -22.75 3.31 5.70
N GLY A 85 -24.05 3.50 5.90
CA GLY A 85 -25.00 4.02 4.90
C GLY A 85 -25.34 3.07 3.75
N GLU A 86 -26.16 3.53 2.80
CA GLU A 86 -26.35 2.95 1.45
C GLU A 86 -25.03 3.01 0.65
N LEU A 87 -23.93 2.50 1.22
CA LEU A 87 -22.79 2.01 0.46
C LEU A 87 -23.28 0.74 -0.26
N GLU A 88 -24.21 0.97 -1.21
CA GLU A 88 -24.74 0.03 -2.15
C GLU A 88 -23.56 -0.58 -2.85
N MET A 89 -23.17 -1.75 -2.37
CA MET A 89 -22.43 -2.65 -3.19
C MET A 89 -23.33 -2.98 -4.37
N GLN A 90 -22.78 -2.83 -5.56
CA GLN A 90 -23.42 -2.99 -6.86
C GLN A 90 -24.48 -4.10 -6.85
N ALA A 91 -25.54 -3.93 -7.64
CA ALA A 91 -26.60 -4.92 -7.77
C ALA A 91 -26.04 -6.36 -7.86
N GLY A 92 -26.46 -7.22 -6.93
CA GLY A 92 -26.02 -8.62 -6.85
C GLY A 92 -24.92 -8.91 -5.83
N VAL A 93 -24.35 -7.89 -5.18
CA VAL A 93 -23.40 -8.11 -4.07
C VAL A 93 -24.13 -8.46 -2.77
N LYS A 94 -23.58 -9.43 -2.04
CA LYS A 94 -24.06 -9.89 -0.73
C LYS A 94 -22.91 -9.97 0.26
N TRP A 95 -23.17 -9.55 1.49
CA TRP A 95 -22.24 -9.72 2.60
C TRP A 95 -22.42 -11.10 3.20
N LYS A 96 -21.34 -11.89 3.26
CA LYS A 96 -21.35 -13.27 3.74
C LYS A 96 -20.15 -13.54 4.63
N ARG A 97 -20.36 -14.30 5.70
CA ARG A 97 -19.27 -14.79 6.54
C ARG A 97 -18.51 -15.91 5.82
N PRO A 98 -17.20 -16.11 6.08
CA PRO A 98 -16.43 -17.24 5.57
C PRO A 98 -17.09 -18.61 5.80
N LYS A 99 -17.78 -18.81 6.94
CA LYS A 99 -18.54 -20.04 7.24
C LYS A 99 -19.74 -20.29 6.32
N GLU A 100 -20.19 -19.29 5.56
CA GLU A 100 -21.24 -19.43 4.54
C GLU A 100 -20.66 -19.71 3.15
N LEU A 101 -19.35 -19.47 2.95
CA LEU A 101 -18.66 -19.62 1.67
C LEU A 101 -17.94 -20.97 1.58
N THR A 102 -17.44 -21.48 2.70
CA THR A 102 -16.71 -22.74 2.77
C THR A 102 -16.98 -23.47 4.08
N SER A 103 -16.86 -24.80 4.06
CA SER A 103 -17.13 -25.66 5.21
C SER A 103 -16.07 -25.60 6.31
N SER A 104 -14.84 -25.21 5.96
CA SER A 104 -13.71 -25.15 6.88
C SER A 104 -12.89 -23.88 6.63
N PRO A 105 -13.41 -22.69 6.98
CA PRO A 105 -12.63 -21.46 6.86
C PRO A 105 -11.50 -21.47 7.90
N GLN A 106 -10.35 -20.96 7.50
CA GLN A 106 -9.15 -20.81 8.30
C GLN A 106 -8.74 -19.34 8.24
N PHE A 107 -8.19 -18.84 9.33
CA PHE A 107 -7.70 -17.48 9.34
C PHE A 107 -6.43 -17.42 8.47
N ILE A 108 -5.46 -18.28 8.76
CA ILE A 108 -4.18 -18.41 8.07
C ILE A 108 -3.94 -19.90 7.77
N ILE A 109 -3.41 -20.22 6.58
CA ILE A 109 -2.99 -21.57 6.19
C ILE A 109 -1.52 -21.52 5.78
N ASP A 110 -0.67 -22.34 6.40
CA ASP A 110 0.77 -22.42 6.12
C ASP A 110 1.56 -21.10 6.27
N GLY A 111 0.99 -20.14 7.01
CA GLY A 111 1.57 -18.83 7.30
C GLY A 111 1.01 -17.73 6.41
N ALA A 112 0.93 -16.50 6.93
CA ALA A 112 0.45 -15.36 6.16
C ALA A 112 1.57 -14.84 5.26
N THR A 113 1.46 -15.11 3.96
CA THR A 113 2.49 -14.82 2.97
C THR A 113 1.98 -13.92 1.85
N ARG A 114 2.93 -13.36 1.08
CA ARG A 114 2.63 -12.57 -0.12
C ARG A 114 1.85 -13.34 -1.19
N LEU A 115 1.80 -14.68 -1.12
CA LEU A 115 1.07 -15.51 -2.07
C LEU A 115 -0.44 -15.49 -1.82
N ASP A 116 -0.86 -15.06 -0.63
CA ASP A 116 -2.25 -15.01 -0.19
C ASP A 116 -2.93 -13.69 -0.60
N VAL A 117 -2.20 -12.87 -1.37
CA VAL A 117 -2.58 -11.52 -1.78
C VAL A 117 -2.92 -11.51 -3.28
N ARG A 118 -4.17 -11.81 -3.61
CA ARG A 118 -4.70 -11.67 -4.98
C ARG A 118 -5.71 -10.53 -5.03
N GLN A 119 -5.39 -9.51 -5.82
CA GLN A 119 -6.26 -8.36 -6.05
C GLN A 119 -7.59 -8.76 -6.66
N GLY A 120 -8.66 -8.17 -6.14
CA GLY A 120 -10.02 -8.29 -6.66
C GLY A 120 -10.38 -7.16 -7.63
N LYS A 121 -11.62 -6.67 -7.53
CA LYS A 121 -12.20 -5.65 -8.42
C LYS A 121 -11.86 -4.20 -8.03
N LEU A 122 -11.21 -3.98 -6.89
CA LEU A 122 -10.88 -2.66 -6.37
C LEU A 122 -9.49 -2.22 -6.87
N ASN A 123 -9.29 -0.92 -7.13
CA ASN A 123 -7.97 -0.39 -7.56
C ASN A 123 -7.08 -0.03 -6.37
N ASP A 124 -6.96 -0.94 -5.43
CA ASP A 124 -6.20 -0.79 -4.19
C ASP A 124 -4.85 -1.52 -4.23
N CYS A 125 -4.29 -1.71 -5.43
CA CYS A 125 -2.97 -2.33 -5.63
C CYS A 125 -1.88 -1.71 -4.75
N TRP A 126 -2.00 -0.42 -4.42
CA TRP A 126 -1.13 0.30 -3.51
C TRP A 126 -1.12 -0.33 -2.11
N LEU A 127 -2.30 -0.63 -1.56
CA LEU A 127 -2.48 -1.29 -0.27
C LEU A 127 -1.99 -2.74 -0.35
N LEU A 128 -2.40 -3.49 -1.38
CA LEU A 128 -2.04 -4.90 -1.53
C LEU A 128 -0.53 -5.09 -1.69
N SER A 129 0.14 -4.19 -2.41
CA SER A 129 1.60 -4.20 -2.50
C SER A 129 2.27 -3.98 -1.15
N ALA A 130 1.69 -3.15 -0.27
CA ALA A 130 2.19 -2.95 1.08
C ALA A 130 1.91 -4.17 1.97
N ILE A 131 0.72 -4.80 1.87
CA ILE A 131 0.39 -6.06 2.57
C ILE A 131 1.37 -7.17 2.16
N ALA A 132 1.65 -7.30 0.86
CA ALA A 132 2.59 -8.29 0.35
C ALA A 132 4.00 -8.06 0.92
N SER A 133 4.49 -6.82 0.93
CA SER A 133 5.77 -6.46 1.56
C SER A 133 5.76 -6.74 3.07
N LEU A 134 4.70 -6.36 3.78
CA LEU A 134 4.54 -6.58 5.22
C LEU A 134 4.60 -8.06 5.59
N SER A 135 3.98 -8.93 4.78
CA SER A 135 3.95 -10.39 5.02
C SER A 135 5.34 -11.04 5.04
N MET A 136 6.35 -10.39 4.44
CA MET A 136 7.74 -10.84 4.49
C MET A 136 8.39 -10.62 5.86
N HIS A 137 7.76 -9.84 6.74
CA HIS A 137 8.26 -9.46 8.05
C HIS A 137 7.28 -9.85 9.17
N ARG A 138 7.37 -11.11 9.61
CA ARG A 138 6.48 -11.67 10.65
C ARG A 138 6.32 -10.80 11.90
N PHE A 139 7.39 -10.15 12.36
CA PHE A 139 7.32 -9.26 13.53
C PHE A 139 6.42 -8.04 13.29
N LEU A 140 6.51 -7.41 12.11
CA LEU A 140 5.67 -6.26 11.76
C LEU A 140 4.24 -6.72 11.48
N LEU A 141 4.08 -7.85 10.78
CA LEU A 141 2.78 -8.44 10.52
C LEU A 141 2.03 -8.76 11.82
N ASN A 142 2.72 -9.31 12.83
CA ASN A 142 2.13 -9.60 14.15
C ASN A 142 1.73 -8.33 14.94
N LYS A 143 2.30 -7.15 14.63
CA LYS A 143 1.80 -5.89 15.18
C LYS A 143 0.45 -5.53 14.57
N VAL A 144 0.32 -5.67 13.26
CA VAL A 144 -0.92 -5.34 12.53
C VAL A 144 -2.01 -6.37 12.76
N MET A 145 -1.64 -7.64 12.85
CA MET A 145 -2.54 -8.78 12.96
C MET A 145 -2.11 -9.66 14.14
N PRO A 146 -2.67 -9.42 15.35
CA PRO A 146 -2.37 -10.20 16.53
C PRO A 146 -2.67 -11.69 16.32
N GLU A 147 -1.82 -12.56 16.88
CA GLU A 147 -1.99 -14.01 16.86
C GLU A 147 -3.20 -14.44 17.72
N GLY A 148 -3.70 -15.67 17.49
CA GLY A 148 -4.79 -16.27 18.28
C GLY A 148 -6.20 -16.04 17.72
N GLN A 149 -6.32 -15.37 16.58
CA GLN A 149 -7.58 -15.23 15.85
C GLN A 149 -7.86 -16.48 14.99
N SER A 150 -9.09 -16.96 15.00
CA SER A 150 -9.45 -18.24 14.40
C SER A 150 -10.95 -18.34 14.11
N PHE A 151 -11.32 -19.17 13.13
CA PHE A 151 -12.73 -19.54 12.85
C PHE A 151 -13.19 -20.79 13.62
N GLN A 152 -12.29 -21.40 14.38
CA GLN A 152 -12.50 -22.64 15.12
C GLN A 152 -12.97 -22.30 16.55
N ASP A 153 -12.25 -22.79 17.56
CA ASP A 153 -12.62 -22.63 18.97
C ASP A 153 -12.59 -21.16 19.39
N GLY A 154 -13.64 -20.72 20.08
CA GLY A 154 -13.77 -19.34 20.53
C GLY A 154 -14.18 -18.34 19.44
N TYR A 155 -14.54 -18.81 18.23
CA TYR A 155 -15.07 -17.96 17.17
C TYR A 155 -16.34 -17.21 17.59
N LYS A 156 -16.29 -15.88 17.46
CA LYS A 156 -17.41 -14.96 17.74
C LYS A 156 -17.76 -14.08 16.55
N GLY A 157 -17.26 -14.39 15.34
CA GLY A 157 -17.45 -13.54 14.16
C GLY A 157 -16.80 -12.16 14.27
N CYS A 158 -15.73 -12.04 15.08
CA CYS A 158 -15.05 -10.79 15.41
C CYS A 158 -13.54 -10.97 15.20
N PHE A 159 -12.93 -10.03 14.49
CA PHE A 159 -11.48 -9.99 14.22
C PHE A 159 -10.93 -8.60 14.54
N ILE A 160 -9.67 -8.54 14.95
CA ILE A 160 -8.99 -7.35 15.44
C ILE A 160 -7.70 -7.16 14.65
N PHE A 161 -7.49 -5.94 14.19
CA PHE A 161 -6.28 -5.49 13.52
C PHE A 161 -5.81 -4.19 14.17
N TRP A 162 -4.54 -3.85 14.01
CA TRP A 162 -3.95 -2.63 14.54
C TRP A 162 -3.27 -1.86 13.43
N PHE A 163 -3.51 -0.56 13.39
CA PHE A 163 -2.87 0.33 12.42
C PHE A 163 -2.27 1.53 13.14
N TRP A 164 -1.11 1.95 12.68
CA TRP A 164 -0.48 3.16 13.15
C TRP A 164 -1.18 4.38 12.58
N GLN A 165 -1.74 5.24 13.42
CA GLN A 165 -2.33 6.52 13.02
C GLN A 165 -1.72 7.62 13.88
N TYR A 166 -1.15 8.63 13.23
CA TYR A 166 -0.70 9.88 13.86
C TYR A 166 0.14 9.73 15.13
N GLY A 167 1.00 8.72 15.19
CA GLY A 167 1.92 8.52 16.32
C GLY A 167 1.49 7.46 17.33
N GLN A 168 0.36 6.79 17.12
CA GLN A 168 -0.14 5.74 18.02
C GLN A 168 -0.75 4.56 17.24
N TRP A 169 -0.78 3.39 17.88
CA TRP A 169 -1.44 2.21 17.35
C TRP A 169 -2.93 2.22 17.72
N GLU A 170 -3.79 2.19 16.70
CA GLU A 170 -5.24 2.18 16.82
C GLU A 170 -5.78 0.77 16.58
N GLU A 171 -6.62 0.28 17.51
CA GLU A 171 -7.32 -0.99 17.37
C GLU A 171 -8.52 -0.84 16.42
N VAL A 172 -8.58 -1.66 15.38
CA VAL A 172 -9.72 -1.77 14.48
C VAL A 172 -10.34 -3.15 14.60
N ARG A 173 -11.54 -3.17 15.18
CA ARG A 173 -12.38 -4.36 15.30
C ARG A 173 -13.38 -4.43 14.16
N ILE A 174 -13.51 -5.58 13.53
CA ILE A 174 -14.47 -5.85 12.45
C ILE A 174 -15.23 -7.15 12.70
N ASP A 175 -16.45 -7.24 12.16
CA ASP A 175 -17.04 -8.55 11.91
C ASP A 175 -16.42 -9.21 10.66
N ASP A 176 -16.69 -10.49 10.45
CA ASP A 176 -16.19 -11.25 9.31
C ASP A 176 -17.14 -11.32 8.11
N LEU A 177 -18.15 -10.44 8.03
CA LEU A 177 -18.97 -10.33 6.83
C LEU A 177 -18.11 -9.76 5.69
N LEU A 178 -17.93 -10.52 4.62
CA LEU A 178 -17.13 -10.09 3.46
C LEU A 178 -18.03 -9.89 2.23
N PRO A 179 -17.69 -8.93 1.37
CA PRO A 179 -18.46 -8.67 0.17
C PRO A 179 -18.26 -9.75 -0.89
N THR A 180 -19.38 -10.30 -1.38
CA THR A 180 -19.37 -11.41 -2.33
C THR A 180 -20.32 -11.18 -3.49
N GLN A 181 -19.97 -11.74 -4.65
CA GLN A 181 -20.85 -11.85 -5.81
C GLN A 181 -20.75 -13.29 -6.30
N GLU A 182 -21.90 -13.93 -6.55
CA GLU A 182 -21.94 -15.35 -6.97
C GLU A 182 -21.14 -16.29 -6.04
N ASN A 183 -21.24 -16.08 -4.72
CA ASN A 183 -20.50 -16.82 -3.68
C ASN A 183 -18.96 -16.70 -3.75
N SER A 184 -18.42 -15.72 -4.47
CA SER A 184 -16.99 -15.44 -4.52
C SER A 184 -16.69 -14.06 -3.93
N LEU A 185 -15.58 -13.94 -3.21
CA LEU A 185 -15.07 -12.64 -2.74
C LEU A 185 -14.79 -11.75 -3.96
N ILE A 186 -15.18 -10.48 -3.86
CA ILE A 186 -15.00 -9.53 -4.98
C ILE A 186 -13.77 -8.63 -4.83
N TYR A 187 -13.19 -8.53 -3.63
CA TYR A 187 -11.98 -7.74 -3.36
C TYR A 187 -10.79 -8.67 -3.05
N LEU A 188 -9.85 -8.27 -2.19
CA LEU A 188 -8.69 -9.09 -1.86
C LEU A 188 -9.10 -10.49 -1.40
N SER A 189 -8.43 -11.50 -1.95
CA SER A 189 -8.62 -12.89 -1.58
C SER A 189 -7.32 -13.68 -1.66
N SER A 190 -7.21 -14.77 -0.89
CA SER A 190 -6.18 -15.76 -1.11
C SER A 190 -6.53 -16.66 -2.30
N PRO A 191 -5.53 -17.15 -3.07
CA PRO A 191 -5.71 -18.28 -3.97
C PRO A 191 -6.18 -19.54 -3.25
N GLU A 192 -5.78 -19.70 -1.98
CA GLU A 192 -6.30 -20.74 -1.09
C GLU A 192 -7.73 -20.39 -0.64
N ARG A 193 -8.70 -21.21 -1.03
CA ARG A 193 -10.14 -20.90 -0.88
C ARG A 193 -10.62 -20.96 0.57
N HIS A 194 -9.84 -21.61 1.43
CA HIS A 194 -10.14 -21.75 2.84
C HIS A 194 -9.50 -20.65 3.69
N GLU A 195 -8.67 -19.76 3.14
CA GLU A 195 -7.91 -18.76 3.87
C GLU A 195 -8.48 -17.34 3.73
N PHE A 196 -8.56 -16.59 4.83
CA PHE A 196 -9.29 -15.31 4.87
C PHE A 196 -8.57 -14.13 5.56
N TRP A 197 -7.35 -14.30 6.10
CA TRP A 197 -6.67 -13.21 6.80
C TRP A 197 -6.49 -11.96 5.93
N SER A 198 -6.13 -12.13 4.65
CA SER A 198 -5.84 -11.02 3.75
C SER A 198 -7.11 -10.22 3.43
N SER A 199 -8.22 -10.89 3.14
CA SER A 199 -9.54 -10.27 2.94
C SER A 199 -10.04 -9.53 4.19
N LEU A 200 -9.82 -10.09 5.38
CA LEU A 200 -10.21 -9.44 6.63
C LEU A 200 -9.31 -8.24 6.96
N LEU A 201 -8.01 -8.31 6.63
CA LEU A 201 -7.08 -7.19 6.77
C LEU A 201 -7.48 -6.02 5.86
N GLU A 202 -7.79 -6.28 4.59
CA GLU A 202 -8.32 -5.28 3.65
C GLU A 202 -9.60 -4.66 4.18
N LYS A 203 -10.53 -5.46 4.71
CA LYS A 203 -11.76 -4.95 5.34
C LYS A 203 -11.48 -4.04 6.53
N ALA A 204 -10.57 -4.42 7.41
CA ALA A 204 -10.22 -3.61 8.58
C ALA A 204 -9.60 -2.27 8.17
N TYR A 205 -8.74 -2.30 7.15
CA TYR A 205 -8.15 -1.08 6.60
C TYR A 205 -9.21 -0.22 5.88
N ALA A 206 -10.14 -0.83 5.15
CA ALA A 206 -11.29 -0.15 4.57
C ALA A 206 -12.13 0.54 5.65
N LYS A 207 -12.40 -0.13 6.77
CA LYS A 207 -13.09 0.47 7.93
C LYS A 207 -12.33 1.68 8.46
N LEU A 208 -11.01 1.56 8.67
CA LEU A 208 -10.17 2.65 9.12
C LEU A 208 -10.24 3.88 8.20
N LYS A 209 -10.29 3.65 6.88
CA LYS A 209 -10.33 4.73 5.87
C LYS A 209 -11.76 5.22 5.54
N GLY A 210 -12.80 4.64 6.15
CA GLY A 210 -14.19 5.05 5.97
C GLY A 210 -14.98 4.31 4.88
N GLY A 211 -14.45 3.22 4.32
CA GLY A 211 -15.13 2.39 3.32
C GLY A 211 -14.19 1.78 2.29
N TYR A 212 -14.62 0.70 1.63
CA TYR A 212 -13.87 0.12 0.50
C TYR A 212 -13.66 1.13 -0.64
N ARG A 213 -14.64 2.01 -0.89
CA ARG A 213 -14.51 3.06 -1.91
C ARG A 213 -13.39 4.06 -1.60
N ALA A 214 -13.04 4.25 -0.32
CA ALA A 214 -11.94 5.13 0.07
C ALA A 214 -10.57 4.52 -0.23
N LEU A 215 -10.50 3.23 -0.57
CA LEU A 215 -9.26 2.56 -0.98
C LEU A 215 -9.02 2.60 -2.50
N ASP A 216 -10.02 3.07 -3.27
CA ASP A 216 -9.91 3.17 -4.72
C ASP A 216 -8.90 4.27 -5.09
N MET A 217 -7.76 3.84 -5.63
CA MET A 217 -6.58 4.66 -5.89
C MET A 217 -5.93 5.24 -4.62
N GLY A 218 -4.61 5.09 -4.51
CA GLY A 218 -3.87 5.59 -3.36
C GLY A 218 -2.37 5.36 -3.51
N PHE A 219 -1.63 5.64 -2.45
CA PHE A 219 -0.17 5.60 -2.48
C PHE A 219 0.39 4.53 -1.52
N PRO A 220 1.31 3.65 -1.99
CA PRO A 220 1.85 2.59 -1.14
C PRO A 220 2.49 3.10 0.16
N HIS A 221 3.10 4.30 0.13
CA HIS A 221 3.74 4.88 1.30
C HIS A 221 2.76 5.18 2.44
N GLU A 222 1.51 5.51 2.15
CA GLU A 222 0.48 5.69 3.18
C GLU A 222 0.22 4.36 3.92
N ALA A 223 -0.02 3.27 3.18
CA ALA A 223 -0.26 1.95 3.77
C ALA A 223 0.98 1.42 4.51
N MET A 224 2.19 1.66 3.97
CA MET A 224 3.43 1.25 4.64
C MET A 224 3.61 1.95 5.98
N VAL A 225 3.33 3.26 6.08
CA VAL A 225 3.37 4.00 7.34
C VAL A 225 2.30 3.45 8.30
N ASP A 226 1.07 3.30 7.83
CA ASP A 226 -0.04 2.81 8.64
C ASP A 226 0.17 1.38 9.16
N MET A 227 0.92 0.54 8.45
CA MET A 227 1.20 -0.84 8.87
C MET A 227 2.46 -0.99 9.73
N THR A 228 3.32 0.02 9.79
CA THR A 228 4.65 -0.12 10.43
C THR A 228 4.94 0.90 11.52
N GLY A 229 4.33 2.09 11.45
CA GLY A 229 4.73 3.27 12.20
C GLY A 229 6.10 3.83 11.81
N GLY A 230 6.67 3.37 10.70
CA GLY A 230 7.93 3.86 10.16
C GLY A 230 7.79 5.17 9.38
N VAL A 231 8.90 5.59 8.77
CA VAL A 231 8.95 6.72 7.84
C VAL A 231 9.11 6.17 6.43
N ALA A 232 8.32 6.68 5.49
CA ALA A 232 8.42 6.32 4.09
C ALA A 232 9.15 7.41 3.30
N GLU A 233 10.06 6.98 2.43
CA GLU A 233 10.73 7.82 1.45
C GLU A 233 10.27 7.44 0.04
N VAL A 234 10.05 8.44 -0.81
CA VAL A 234 9.63 8.24 -2.20
C VAL A 234 10.76 8.69 -3.12
N LEU A 235 11.24 7.76 -3.93
CA LEU A 235 12.32 8.01 -4.89
C LEU A 235 11.76 8.00 -6.31
N GLN A 236 11.92 9.11 -7.02
CA GLN A 236 11.61 9.16 -8.45
C GLN A 236 12.86 8.80 -9.26
N ILE A 237 12.81 7.66 -9.94
CA ILE A 237 13.95 7.13 -10.68
C ILE A 237 13.72 7.35 -12.18
N SER A 238 14.43 8.32 -12.76
CA SER A 238 14.39 8.59 -14.21
C SER A 238 15.22 7.59 -15.03
N SER A 239 16.28 7.05 -14.42
CA SER A 239 17.10 5.96 -14.95
C SER A 239 17.68 5.17 -13.78
N LEU A 240 17.83 3.84 -13.89
CA LEU A 240 18.38 3.02 -12.80
C LEU A 240 19.87 3.35 -12.60
N PRO A 241 20.27 3.95 -11.45
CA PRO A 241 21.68 4.07 -11.11
C PRO A 241 22.33 2.69 -10.96
N ARG A 242 23.61 2.56 -11.28
CA ARG A 242 24.35 1.28 -11.16
C ARG A 242 24.33 0.70 -9.75
N ASP A 243 24.23 1.59 -8.77
CA ASP A 243 24.40 1.30 -7.34
C ASP A 243 23.07 0.93 -6.68
N LEU A 244 21.96 1.11 -7.39
CA LEU A 244 20.59 0.95 -6.88
C LEU A 244 20.26 -0.48 -6.42
N PRO A 245 20.67 -1.55 -7.13
CA PRO A 245 20.44 -2.91 -6.64
C PRO A 245 21.14 -3.17 -5.30
N ALA A 246 22.38 -2.70 -5.13
CA ALA A 246 23.12 -2.85 -3.88
C ALA A 246 22.46 -2.05 -2.74
N PHE A 247 21.96 -0.85 -3.05
CA PHE A 247 21.18 -0.03 -2.11
C PHE A 247 19.89 -0.73 -1.65
N PHE A 248 19.07 -1.23 -2.59
CA PHE A 248 17.85 -1.95 -2.24
C PHE A 248 18.12 -3.24 -1.48
N ARG A 249 19.15 -3.99 -1.85
CA ARG A 249 19.58 -5.17 -1.11
C ARG A 249 19.95 -4.82 0.34
N HIS A 250 20.66 -3.71 0.56
CA HIS A 250 20.97 -3.22 1.91
C HIS A 250 19.71 -2.88 2.70
N LEU A 251 18.76 -2.15 2.11
CA LEU A 251 17.50 -1.79 2.74
C LEU A 251 16.64 -3.00 3.10
N LEU A 252 16.47 -3.95 2.17
CA LEU A 252 15.73 -5.19 2.40
C LEU A 252 16.36 -6.00 3.55
N ALA A 253 17.70 -6.09 3.59
CA ALA A 253 18.41 -6.77 4.68
C ALA A 253 18.22 -6.09 6.05
N LYS A 254 17.90 -4.80 6.07
CA LYS A 254 17.53 -4.04 7.28
C LYS A 254 16.05 -4.13 7.63
N GLY A 255 15.25 -4.82 6.82
CA GLY A 255 13.82 -4.98 7.04
C GLY A 255 12.97 -3.82 6.53
N ALA A 256 13.50 -3.00 5.61
CA ALA A 256 12.71 -1.98 4.94
C ALA A 256 11.69 -2.62 3.99
N LEU A 257 10.47 -2.08 3.98
CA LEU A 257 9.47 -2.41 2.97
C LEU A 257 9.72 -1.56 1.73
N ILE A 258 9.76 -2.18 0.55
CA ILE A 258 9.99 -1.47 -0.70
C ILE A 258 8.86 -1.80 -1.67
N ASN A 259 8.14 -0.77 -2.09
CA ASN A 259 7.17 -0.85 -3.18
C ASN A 259 7.64 0.03 -4.36
N CYS A 260 7.27 -0.38 -5.57
CA CYS A 260 7.62 0.35 -6.78
C CYS A 260 6.47 0.33 -7.80
N ALA A 261 6.45 1.31 -8.69
CA ALA A 261 5.46 1.40 -9.76
C ALA A 261 6.08 2.04 -10.99
N ASN A 262 5.57 1.70 -12.17
CA ASN A 262 5.91 2.41 -13.40
C ASN A 262 4.83 3.46 -13.72
N CYS A 263 5.18 4.74 -13.55
CA CYS A 263 4.24 5.85 -13.72
C CYS A 263 4.22 6.47 -15.13
N GLN A 264 5.06 5.99 -16.06
CA GLN A 264 5.25 6.61 -17.38
C GLN A 264 4.23 6.20 -18.45
N GLY A 265 3.28 5.32 -18.12
CA GLY A 265 2.27 4.84 -19.05
C GLY A 265 0.81 5.05 -18.59
N PRO A 266 -0.14 4.67 -19.46
CA PRO A 266 -1.57 4.78 -19.20
C PRO A 266 -2.05 3.76 -18.15
N LEU A 267 -3.13 4.09 -17.44
CA LEU A 267 -3.73 3.24 -16.41
C LEU A 267 -4.16 1.87 -17.00
N GLU A 268 -3.97 0.80 -16.22
CA GLU A 268 -4.39 -0.59 -16.55
C GLU A 268 -3.79 -1.21 -17.82
N GLN A 269 -2.83 -0.55 -18.46
CA GLN A 269 -2.13 -1.11 -19.62
C GLN A 269 -0.80 -1.74 -19.23
N ARG A 270 -0.39 -2.75 -20.01
CA ARG A 270 0.90 -3.42 -19.85
C ARG A 270 1.86 -2.96 -20.94
N ASN A 271 3.14 -2.82 -20.58
CA ASN A 271 4.20 -2.68 -21.56
C ASN A 271 4.50 -4.03 -22.27
N GLU A 272 5.44 -4.01 -23.21
CA GLU A 272 5.87 -5.20 -23.97
C GLU A 272 6.43 -6.34 -23.10
N LEU A 273 6.87 -6.02 -21.88
CA LEU A 273 7.39 -6.99 -20.89
C LEU A 273 6.28 -7.53 -19.96
N GLY A 274 5.03 -7.12 -20.15
CA GLY A 274 3.90 -7.54 -19.31
C GLY A 274 3.77 -6.77 -17.99
N ILE A 275 4.58 -5.74 -17.75
CA ILE A 275 4.51 -4.90 -16.55
C ILE A 275 3.38 -3.90 -16.72
N MET A 276 2.42 -3.93 -15.79
CA MET A 276 1.31 -2.97 -15.75
C MET A 276 1.79 -1.58 -15.29
N PHE A 277 1.38 -0.54 -16.02
CA PHE A 277 1.60 0.85 -15.64
C PHE A 277 0.64 1.28 -14.54
N ARG A 278 1.09 2.25 -13.73
CA ARG A 278 0.32 2.82 -12.60
C ARG A 278 -0.22 1.73 -11.65
N HIS A 279 0.55 0.66 -11.50
CA HIS A 279 0.28 -0.46 -10.63
C HIS A 279 1.43 -0.60 -9.65
N ALA A 280 1.10 -0.76 -8.37
CA ALA A 280 2.10 -0.92 -7.32
C ALA A 280 2.53 -2.38 -7.18
N TYR A 281 3.84 -2.59 -7.10
CA TYR A 281 4.47 -3.90 -6.93
C TYR A 281 5.27 -3.93 -5.62
N ALA A 282 5.37 -5.11 -5.02
CA ALA A 282 6.29 -5.37 -3.91
C ALA A 282 7.66 -5.82 -4.44
N LEU A 283 8.72 -5.11 -4.05
CA LEU A 283 10.09 -5.57 -4.27
C LEU A 283 10.45 -6.53 -3.13
N THR A 284 10.48 -7.83 -3.43
CA THR A 284 10.59 -8.87 -2.40
C THR A 284 12.01 -9.43 -2.21
N ALA A 285 12.88 -9.25 -3.21
CA ALA A 285 14.26 -9.71 -3.17
C ALA A 285 15.11 -8.99 -4.22
N VAL A 286 16.42 -8.92 -3.98
CA VAL A 286 17.43 -8.51 -4.96
C VAL A 286 18.63 -9.44 -4.81
N GLU A 287 18.94 -10.17 -5.88
CA GLU A 287 20.04 -11.14 -5.92
C GLU A 287 20.98 -10.87 -7.09
N GLU A 288 22.26 -11.11 -6.88
CA GLU A 288 23.29 -11.07 -7.92
C GLU A 288 23.58 -12.49 -8.39
N VAL A 289 23.54 -12.72 -9.70
CA VAL A 289 23.78 -14.05 -10.29
C VAL A 289 24.95 -13.99 -11.26
N ASN A 290 25.93 -14.88 -11.08
CA ASN A 290 27.02 -15.06 -12.03
C ASN A 290 26.50 -15.85 -13.23
N LYS A 291 26.68 -15.31 -14.44
CA LYS A 291 26.19 -15.95 -15.67
C LYS A 291 27.15 -17.00 -16.25
N ASP A 292 28.36 -17.14 -15.70
CA ASP A 292 29.44 -17.95 -16.28
C ASP A 292 29.56 -19.35 -15.66
N ALA A 293 28.45 -19.96 -15.23
CA ALA A 293 28.42 -21.34 -14.75
C ALA A 293 27.71 -22.25 -15.77
N ASP A 294 28.33 -22.41 -16.94
CA ASP A 294 28.08 -23.49 -17.92
C ASP A 294 29.41 -24.15 -18.29
#